data_AF-A0AA87TFS8-F1
#
_entry.id   AF-A0AA87TFS8-F1
#
_cell.length_a   1.000
_cell.length_b   1.000
_cell.length_c   1.000
_cell.angle_alpha   90.00
_cell.angle_beta   90.00
_cell.angle_gamma   90.00
#
_symmetry.space_group_name_H-M   'P 1'
#
loop_
_entity.id
_entity.type
_entity.pdbx_description
1 polymer ?
#
loop_
_entity_poly.entity_id
_entity_poly.type
_entity_poly.pdbx_seq_one_letter_code
_entity_poly.pdbx_strand_id
1 'polypeptide(L)'
;MTMDLCKIAAAKPYGSICKLAGKAWIPVKGFESHLDDELALQANGLPGRMWRFFSASNGYSDFKVNSVPVQTSKLVYCEDIRQEVFWKQLCWEEPFVVRFRSIGEAAELLRGIQRNWAHYPLNCFRRAELIGAKLPYISKKEKPFPYTVPLAGMGVWSLLDEHTLLASARTSSPFPLGVIRFTEDHQNPPSRAYLKLWEALSLLDFYYRRSAETRATETNYTETRIAETPDAETRNTETHSLPTKAVAAEQKGGAVSSVIPVEWALPQRGSHCVDAGACPGGWTWVLNNLRAEITAIDRSPLADFLMREPRITFMQHDAFTLTPESLGKQDWVCSDVICYPPRLLEWIERWRASGLCSKFICTIKMQGAPDFDTIRRFAEIPHSKIVHLTANKHELTWLCAPFIDG
;
A
#
# COMPACT_ATOMS: atom_id res chain seq x y z
N MET A 1 -10.23 25.68 -19.37
CA MET A 1 -11.54 25.09 -19.10
C MET A 1 -11.43 24.27 -17.82
N THR A 2 -12.12 24.66 -16.75
CA THR A 2 -12.16 23.87 -15.52
C THR A 2 -13.05 22.66 -15.76
N MET A 3 -12.54 21.45 -15.56
CA MET A 3 -13.37 20.25 -15.61
C MET A 3 -14.32 20.29 -14.42
N ASP A 4 -15.60 20.22 -14.73
CA ASP A 4 -16.68 20.21 -13.75
C ASP A 4 -17.18 18.77 -13.65
N LEU A 5 -16.59 18.02 -12.73
CA LEU A 5 -16.98 16.64 -12.46
C LEU A 5 -18.49 16.52 -12.13
N CYS A 6 -19.09 17.55 -11.54
CA CYS A 6 -20.52 17.58 -11.27
C CYS A 6 -21.33 17.67 -12.56
N LYS A 7 -20.89 18.44 -13.57
CA LYS A 7 -21.51 18.44 -14.91
C LYS A 7 -21.37 17.08 -15.61
N ILE A 8 -20.21 16.43 -15.51
CA ILE A 8 -20.01 15.08 -16.06
C ILE A 8 -21.01 14.10 -15.45
N ALA A 9 -21.15 14.13 -14.12
CA ALA A 9 -22.13 13.31 -13.42
C ALA A 9 -23.58 13.69 -13.79
N ALA A 10 -23.86 14.99 -13.99
CA ALA A 10 -25.18 15.49 -14.36
C ALA A 10 -25.64 15.13 -15.77
N ALA A 11 -24.71 14.80 -16.67
CA ALA A 11 -25.02 14.30 -17.99
C ALA A 11 -25.53 12.83 -17.98
N LYS A 12 -25.52 12.15 -16.83
CA LYS A 12 -26.01 10.78 -16.66
C LYS A 12 -27.25 10.73 -15.76
N PRO A 13 -28.11 9.71 -15.93
CA PRO A 13 -29.19 9.46 -14.98
C PRO A 13 -28.65 9.23 -13.56
N TYR A 14 -29.46 9.55 -12.56
CA TYR A 14 -29.15 9.22 -11.16
C TYR A 14 -28.91 7.71 -11.00
N GLY A 15 -27.93 7.36 -10.19
CA GLY A 15 -27.48 5.99 -9.94
C GLY A 15 -26.54 5.43 -11.02
N SER A 16 -26.38 6.10 -12.17
CA SER A 16 -25.45 5.64 -13.21
C SER A 16 -24.00 6.06 -12.91
N ILE A 17 -23.12 5.06 -12.84
CA ILE A 17 -21.68 5.27 -12.64
C ILE A 17 -21.07 5.84 -13.92
N CYS A 18 -20.36 6.96 -13.79
CA CYS A 18 -19.53 7.53 -14.84
C CYS A 18 -18.06 7.36 -14.45
N LYS A 19 -17.36 6.41 -15.09
CA LYS A 19 -15.91 6.25 -14.92
C LYS A 19 -15.19 7.48 -15.46
N LEU A 20 -14.15 7.90 -14.76
CA LEU A 20 -13.26 8.97 -15.19
C LEU A 20 -12.06 8.38 -15.93
N ALA A 21 -11.48 9.15 -16.86
CA ALA A 21 -10.35 8.70 -17.67
C ALA A 21 -9.01 8.78 -16.93
N GLY A 22 -8.93 9.63 -15.90
CA GLY A 22 -7.74 9.88 -15.12
C GLY A 22 -7.72 9.17 -13.77
N LYS A 23 -6.74 9.57 -12.95
CA LYS A 23 -6.58 9.12 -11.57
C LYS A 23 -6.65 10.32 -10.63
N ALA A 24 -6.88 10.07 -9.35
CA ALA A 24 -6.78 11.10 -8.33
C ALA A 24 -5.77 10.73 -7.24
N TRP A 25 -5.08 11.71 -6.68
CA TRP A 25 -4.03 11.52 -5.68
C TRP A 25 -4.32 12.34 -4.44
N ILE A 26 -4.25 11.67 -3.29
CA ILE A 26 -4.09 12.32 -2.00
C ILE A 26 -2.59 12.60 -1.86
N PRO A 27 -2.16 13.87 -1.82
CA PRO A 27 -0.74 14.19 -1.69
C PRO A 27 -0.23 13.82 -0.30
N VAL A 28 1.08 13.61 -0.20
CA VAL A 28 1.74 13.49 1.10
C VAL A 28 1.67 14.85 1.81
N LYS A 29 1.15 14.86 3.04
CA LYS A 29 1.01 16.08 3.83
C LYS A 29 2.37 16.77 4.02
N GLY A 30 2.47 18.03 3.62
CA GLY A 30 3.70 18.83 3.71
C GLY A 30 4.68 18.67 2.54
N PHE A 31 4.39 17.76 1.60
CA PHE A 31 5.19 17.54 0.38
C PHE A 31 4.32 17.63 -0.87
N GLU A 32 3.30 18.49 -0.84
CA GLU A 32 2.33 18.58 -1.95
C GLU A 32 2.96 19.12 -3.24
N SER A 33 4.00 19.96 -3.13
CA SER A 33 4.76 20.40 -4.30
C SER A 33 5.47 19.26 -5.01
N HIS A 34 5.90 18.20 -4.30
CA HIS A 34 6.57 17.07 -4.94
C HIS A 34 5.62 16.27 -5.83
N LEU A 35 4.37 16.12 -5.40
CA LEU A 35 3.32 15.56 -6.25
C LEU A 35 3.10 16.45 -7.48
N ASP A 36 3.00 17.77 -7.29
CA ASP A 36 2.76 18.71 -8.38
C ASP A 36 3.91 18.67 -9.41
N ASP A 37 5.15 18.71 -8.95
CA ASP A 37 6.36 18.61 -9.77
C ASP A 37 6.39 17.29 -10.55
N GLU A 38 6.09 16.17 -9.89
CA GLU A 38 6.06 14.85 -10.51
C GLU A 38 4.99 14.72 -11.60
N LEU A 39 3.77 15.20 -11.31
CA LEU A 39 2.69 15.20 -12.28
C LEU A 39 2.98 16.14 -13.46
N ALA A 40 3.59 17.30 -13.20
CA ALA A 40 3.97 18.27 -14.25
C ALA A 40 5.00 17.69 -15.22
N LEU A 41 5.97 16.92 -14.71
CA LEU A 41 6.95 16.20 -15.52
C LEU A 41 6.29 15.19 -16.47
N GLN A 42 5.21 14.52 -16.03
CA GLN A 42 4.50 13.53 -16.85
C GLN A 42 3.50 14.16 -17.84
N ALA A 43 2.93 15.31 -17.49
CA ALA A 43 1.93 15.98 -18.31
C ALA A 43 2.54 16.79 -19.49
N ASN A 44 3.85 16.68 -19.76
CA ASN A 44 4.60 17.50 -20.73
C ASN A 44 4.32 19.00 -20.58
N GLY A 45 4.06 19.48 -19.36
CA GLY A 45 3.72 20.88 -19.11
C GLY A 45 2.37 21.35 -19.67
N LEU A 46 1.40 20.47 -19.92
CA LEU A 46 0.03 20.84 -20.32
C LEU A 46 -0.90 20.99 -19.08
N PRO A 47 -1.05 22.21 -18.49
CA PRO A 47 -1.85 22.43 -17.28
C PRO A 47 -3.36 22.19 -17.46
N GLY A 48 -3.83 21.99 -18.69
CA GLY A 48 -5.25 21.84 -19.01
C GLY A 48 -5.89 20.53 -18.52
N ARG A 49 -5.11 19.60 -17.96
CA ARG A 49 -5.55 18.25 -17.55
C ARG A 49 -5.30 17.94 -16.08
N MET A 50 -5.06 18.97 -15.26
CA MET A 50 -4.87 18.85 -13.82
C MET A 50 -5.91 19.69 -13.09
N TRP A 51 -6.59 19.09 -12.11
CA TRP A 51 -7.65 19.74 -11.35
C TRP A 51 -7.46 19.49 -9.86
N ARG A 52 -7.58 20.55 -9.06
CA ARG A 52 -7.45 20.49 -7.60
C ARG A 52 -8.81 20.70 -6.94
N PHE A 53 -9.13 19.81 -6.00
CA PHE A 53 -10.32 19.93 -5.17
C PHE A 53 -9.95 20.58 -3.83
N PHE A 54 -10.30 21.86 -3.71
CA PHE A 54 -10.20 22.58 -2.45
C PHE A 54 -11.49 22.38 -1.65
N SER A 55 -11.36 22.13 -0.35
CA SER A 55 -12.49 22.19 0.57
C SER A 55 -13.00 23.63 0.63
N ALA A 56 -14.29 23.84 0.36
CA ALA A 56 -14.89 25.17 0.50
C ALA A 56 -15.04 25.52 1.99
N SER A 57 -14.14 26.33 2.53
CA SER A 57 -14.40 27.08 3.77
C SER A 57 -14.59 28.55 3.44
N ASN A 58 -15.80 28.94 3.05
CA ASN A 58 -16.25 30.32 3.18
C ASN A 58 -16.76 30.50 4.62
N GLY A 59 -16.10 31.37 5.38
CA GLY A 59 -16.55 31.80 6.69
C GLY A 59 -15.74 33.02 7.14
N TYR A 60 -16.36 34.19 7.03
CA TYR A 60 -15.96 35.45 7.66
C TYR A 60 -15.32 35.22 9.04
N SER A 61 -14.11 35.73 9.25
CA SER A 61 -13.49 35.80 10.57
C SER A 61 -13.73 37.17 11.18
N ASP A 62 -14.84 37.30 11.91
CA ASP A 62 -14.86 38.17 13.08
C ASP A 62 -14.85 37.26 14.32
N PHE A 63 -13.89 37.55 15.21
CA PHE A 63 -13.61 36.93 16.51
C PHE A 63 -12.83 35.59 16.55
N LYS A 64 -11.65 35.68 17.19
CA LYS A 64 -10.78 34.59 17.65
C LYS A 64 -11.46 33.76 18.74
N VAL A 65 -11.19 32.44 18.75
CA VAL A 65 -10.40 31.71 19.78
C VAL A 65 -10.56 30.20 19.51
N ASN A 66 -9.42 29.48 19.45
CA ASN A 66 -9.25 28.03 19.30
C ASN A 66 -9.71 27.39 17.97
N SER A 67 -9.06 27.76 16.86
CA SER A 67 -9.21 27.04 15.60
C SER A 67 -8.24 25.87 15.51
N VAL A 68 -8.77 24.64 15.58
CA VAL A 68 -8.16 23.49 14.89
C VAL A 68 -8.02 23.92 13.43
N PRO A 69 -6.82 23.86 12.80
CA PRO A 69 -6.68 24.33 11.43
C PRO A 69 -7.62 23.52 10.53
N VAL A 70 -8.55 24.23 9.89
CA VAL A 70 -9.46 23.66 8.88
C VAL A 70 -8.59 22.97 7.85
N GLN A 71 -8.69 21.65 7.79
CA GLN A 71 -7.88 20.82 6.92
C GLN A 71 -8.30 21.10 5.47
N THR A 72 -7.55 21.96 4.78
CA THR A 72 -7.77 22.21 3.36
C THR A 72 -7.47 20.92 2.61
N SER A 73 -8.51 20.29 2.05
CA SER A 73 -8.31 19.17 1.12
C SER A 73 -7.41 19.62 -0.05
N LYS A 74 -6.51 18.75 -0.46
CA LYS A 74 -5.58 18.95 -1.58
C LYS A 74 -5.63 17.80 -2.61
N LEU A 75 -6.78 17.14 -2.76
CA LEU A 75 -6.93 16.07 -3.76
C LEU A 75 -6.64 16.62 -5.16
N VAL A 76 -5.76 15.94 -5.89
CA VAL A 76 -5.39 16.30 -7.27
C VAL A 76 -5.94 15.23 -8.20
N TYR A 77 -6.68 15.61 -9.24
CA TYR A 77 -7.07 14.71 -10.32
C TYR A 77 -6.34 15.09 -11.60
N CYS A 78 -5.84 14.11 -12.33
CA CYS A 78 -5.12 14.30 -13.58
C CYS A 78 -5.41 13.17 -14.55
N GLU A 79 -5.56 13.52 -15.82
CA GLU A 79 -5.75 12.59 -16.93
C GLU A 79 -4.44 12.30 -17.65
N ASP A 80 -4.39 11.18 -18.37
CA ASP A 80 -3.26 10.78 -19.23
C ASP A 80 -1.91 10.60 -18.51
N ILE A 81 -1.94 10.33 -17.21
CA ILE A 81 -0.77 9.93 -16.44
C ILE A 81 -0.40 8.48 -16.76
N ARG A 82 0.71 8.32 -17.49
CA ARG A 82 1.17 7.02 -18.02
C ARG A 82 2.10 6.27 -17.08
N GLN A 83 2.95 6.99 -16.35
CA GLN A 83 3.90 6.38 -15.43
C GLN A 83 3.33 6.35 -14.01
N GLU A 84 3.92 5.53 -13.15
CA GLU A 84 3.61 5.61 -11.73
C GLU A 84 4.02 6.98 -11.16
N VAL A 85 3.26 7.45 -10.18
CA VAL A 85 3.52 8.68 -9.42
C VAL A 85 3.84 8.25 -7.99
N PHE A 86 4.97 8.65 -7.43
CA PHE A 86 5.48 8.13 -6.17
C PHE A 86 5.18 9.05 -4.98
N TRP A 87 5.14 10.36 -5.17
CA TRP A 87 4.86 11.34 -4.11
C TRP A 87 3.37 11.46 -3.78
N LYS A 88 2.80 10.35 -3.34
CA LYS A 88 1.39 10.22 -3.00
C LYS A 88 1.23 9.51 -1.66
N GLN A 89 0.24 9.93 -0.88
CA GLN A 89 -0.26 9.13 0.23
C GLN A 89 -1.16 8.01 -0.30
N LEU A 90 -1.99 8.31 -1.30
CA LEU A 90 -2.90 7.34 -1.91
C LEU A 90 -3.24 7.73 -3.35
N CYS A 91 -3.27 6.75 -4.25
CA CYS A 91 -3.89 6.86 -5.57
C CYS A 91 -5.31 6.28 -5.56
N TRP A 92 -6.24 7.01 -6.14
CA TRP A 92 -7.55 6.57 -6.58
C TRP A 92 -7.35 6.07 -8.02
N GLU A 93 -7.23 4.76 -8.20
CA GLU A 93 -6.76 4.18 -9.48
C GLU A 93 -7.81 4.19 -10.58
N GLU A 94 -9.09 4.02 -10.22
CA GLU A 94 -10.22 3.96 -11.14
C GLU A 94 -11.35 4.83 -10.61
N PRO A 95 -11.16 6.16 -10.54
CA PRO A 95 -12.15 7.04 -9.97
C PRO A 95 -13.39 7.12 -10.87
N PHE A 96 -14.54 7.28 -10.26
CA PHE A 96 -15.83 7.44 -10.92
C PHE A 96 -16.68 8.45 -10.17
N VAL A 97 -17.61 9.08 -10.90
CA VAL A 97 -18.63 9.95 -10.34
C VAL A 97 -20.01 9.36 -10.53
N VAL A 98 -20.90 9.62 -9.57
CA VAL A 98 -22.30 9.18 -9.64
C VAL A 98 -23.21 10.20 -8.96
N ARG A 99 -24.35 10.48 -9.59
CA ARG A 99 -25.40 11.28 -8.97
C ARG A 99 -26.36 10.43 -8.15
N PHE A 100 -26.80 10.94 -7.01
CA PHE A 100 -27.75 10.28 -6.13
C PHE A 100 -28.78 11.28 -5.58
N ARG A 101 -29.97 10.77 -5.25
CA ARG A 101 -31.11 11.55 -4.75
C ARG A 101 -31.12 11.60 -3.23
N SER A 102 -30.71 10.51 -2.57
CA SER A 102 -30.78 10.38 -1.12
C SER A 102 -29.53 9.78 -0.48
N ILE A 103 -29.37 9.99 0.83
CA ILE A 103 -28.31 9.38 1.65
C ILE A 103 -28.37 7.84 1.57
N GLY A 104 -29.57 7.26 1.50
CA GLY A 104 -29.77 5.82 1.37
C GLY A 104 -29.21 5.28 0.05
N GLU A 105 -29.60 5.92 -1.06
CA GLU A 105 -29.16 5.57 -2.41
C GLU A 105 -27.63 5.67 -2.56
N ALA A 106 -27.01 6.74 -2.05
CA ALA A 106 -25.55 6.88 -2.08
C ALA A 106 -24.84 5.73 -1.37
N ALA A 107 -25.32 5.33 -0.19
CA ALA A 107 -24.73 4.24 0.57
C ALA A 107 -24.98 2.87 -0.10
N GLU A 108 -26.15 2.67 -0.73
CA GLU A 108 -26.47 1.47 -1.51
C GLU A 108 -25.58 1.32 -2.73
N LEU A 109 -25.34 2.41 -3.48
CA LEU A 109 -24.43 2.43 -4.63
C LEU A 109 -23.01 1.98 -4.23
N LEU A 110 -22.46 2.51 -3.13
CA LEU A 110 -21.15 2.11 -2.64
C LEU A 110 -21.12 0.64 -2.19
N ARG A 111 -22.09 0.21 -1.36
CA ARG A 111 -22.16 -1.18 -0.87
C ARG A 111 -22.35 -2.19 -1.99
N GLY A 112 -23.05 -1.81 -3.07
CA GLY A 112 -23.25 -2.64 -4.25
C GLY A 112 -21.96 -2.89 -5.04
N ILE A 113 -20.94 -2.04 -4.89
CA ILE A 113 -19.64 -2.20 -5.54
C ILE A 113 -18.68 -3.02 -4.67
N GLN A 114 -18.53 -2.66 -3.39
CA GLN A 114 -17.70 -3.40 -2.44
C GLN A 114 -18.05 -3.06 -0.98
N ARG A 115 -17.50 -3.84 -0.05
CA ARG A 115 -17.78 -3.71 1.38
C ARG A 115 -17.14 -2.47 2.03
N ASN A 116 -15.83 -2.25 1.84
CA ASN A 116 -15.09 -1.26 2.63
C ASN A 116 -14.90 0.04 1.86
N TRP A 117 -15.22 1.15 2.51
CA TRP A 117 -15.19 2.49 1.94
C TRP A 117 -14.72 3.53 2.96
N ALA A 118 -13.52 4.06 2.78
CA ALA A 118 -12.99 5.15 3.59
C ALA A 118 -13.43 6.51 3.03
N HIS A 119 -13.99 7.36 3.88
CA HIS A 119 -14.40 8.70 3.49
C HIS A 119 -13.20 9.66 3.50
N TYR A 120 -12.93 10.28 2.35
CA TYR A 120 -12.02 11.42 2.22
C TYR A 120 -12.84 12.72 2.21
N PRO A 121 -12.65 13.65 3.16
CA PRO A 121 -13.56 14.77 3.34
C PRO A 121 -13.26 15.95 2.39
N LEU A 122 -13.98 16.05 1.25
CA LEU A 122 -13.94 17.23 0.36
C LEU A 122 -14.97 18.29 0.75
N ASN A 123 -16.26 17.96 0.64
CA ASN A 123 -17.39 18.88 0.81
C ASN A 123 -18.53 18.18 1.56
N CYS A 124 -19.57 18.95 1.92
CA CYS A 124 -20.83 18.42 2.48
C CYS A 124 -20.64 17.51 3.70
N PHE A 125 -19.72 17.86 4.62
CA PHE A 125 -19.23 17.01 5.72
C PHE A 125 -20.34 16.30 6.50
N ARG A 126 -21.36 17.03 6.95
CA ARG A 126 -22.50 16.47 7.70
C ARG A 126 -23.26 15.41 6.89
N ARG A 127 -23.47 15.66 5.59
CA ARG A 127 -24.15 14.69 4.71
C ARG A 127 -23.28 13.47 4.47
N ALA A 128 -21.98 13.66 4.31
CA ALA A 128 -21.03 12.56 4.16
C ALA A 128 -20.95 11.71 5.44
N GLU A 129 -21.02 12.30 6.63
CA GLU A 129 -21.12 11.55 7.89
C GLU A 129 -22.36 10.65 7.93
N LEU A 130 -23.51 11.16 7.48
CA LEU A 130 -24.76 10.40 7.43
C LEU A 130 -24.71 9.25 6.42
N ILE A 131 -24.04 9.43 5.27
CA ILE A 131 -23.78 8.34 4.31
C ILE A 131 -22.82 7.32 4.94
N GLY A 132 -21.72 7.79 5.53
CA GLY A 132 -20.71 6.94 6.18
C GLY A 132 -21.29 6.10 7.32
N ALA A 133 -22.24 6.63 8.09
CA ALA A 133 -22.95 5.90 9.15
C ALA A 133 -23.78 4.71 8.62
N LYS A 134 -24.13 4.70 7.32
CA LYS A 134 -24.81 3.59 6.65
C LYS A 134 -23.84 2.61 5.97
N LEU A 135 -22.54 2.87 5.95
CA LEU A 135 -21.53 1.97 5.38
C LEU A 135 -20.97 1.05 6.47
N PRO A 136 -20.41 -0.13 6.09
CA PRO A 136 -19.72 -0.98 7.04
C PRO A 136 -18.63 -0.23 7.81
N TYR A 137 -18.62 -0.40 9.14
CA TYR A 137 -17.68 0.31 10.01
C TYR A 137 -16.22 -0.06 9.71
N ILE A 138 -15.39 0.97 9.60
CA ILE A 138 -13.93 0.85 9.52
C ILE A 138 -13.34 1.36 10.82
N SER A 139 -12.62 0.49 11.52
CA SER A 139 -11.96 0.83 12.79
C SER A 139 -10.91 1.91 12.60
N LYS A 140 -11.07 3.02 13.33
CA LYS A 140 -10.06 4.09 13.46
C LYS A 140 -9.03 3.82 14.57
N LYS A 141 -9.22 2.76 15.37
CA LYS A 141 -8.29 2.37 16.43
C LYS A 141 -6.92 2.01 15.86
N GLU A 142 -5.90 2.35 16.63
CA GLU A 142 -4.53 1.91 16.43
C GLU A 142 -4.46 0.37 16.39
N LYS A 143 -3.46 -0.14 15.66
CA LYS A 143 -3.24 -1.55 15.43
C LYS A 143 -2.06 -2.06 16.24
N PRO A 144 -2.12 -3.25 16.85
CA PRO A 144 -0.93 -3.87 17.40
C PRO A 144 0.00 -4.28 16.26
N PHE A 145 1.28 -4.53 16.54
CA PHE A 145 2.17 -5.26 15.64
C PHE A 145 2.49 -6.63 16.26
N PRO A 146 2.44 -7.73 15.49
CA PRO A 146 2.12 -7.82 14.06
C PRO A 146 0.64 -7.53 13.76
N TYR A 147 0.38 -6.97 12.57
CA TYR A 147 -0.98 -6.73 12.07
C TYR A 147 -1.18 -7.39 10.70
N THR A 148 -2.14 -8.29 10.62
CA THR A 148 -2.57 -8.88 9.35
C THR A 148 -3.56 -7.95 8.65
N VAL A 149 -3.15 -7.44 7.49
CA VAL A 149 -4.01 -6.59 6.66
C VAL A 149 -5.07 -7.43 5.95
N PRO A 150 -6.37 -7.10 6.04
CA PRO A 150 -7.40 -7.82 5.30
C PRO A 150 -7.18 -7.75 3.79
N LEU A 151 -7.40 -8.88 3.10
CA LEU A 151 -7.28 -8.93 1.63
C LEU A 151 -8.43 -8.22 0.90
N ALA A 152 -9.56 -8.01 1.57
CA ALA A 152 -10.70 -7.28 1.03
C ALA A 152 -10.28 -5.86 0.62
N GLY A 153 -10.74 -5.43 -0.57
CA GLY A 153 -10.43 -4.09 -1.10
C GLY A 153 -10.79 -2.95 -0.14
N MET A 154 -10.04 -1.86 -0.22
CA MET A 154 -10.23 -0.64 0.56
C MET A 154 -10.47 0.54 -0.37
N GLY A 155 -11.75 0.80 -0.63
CA GLY A 155 -12.19 1.88 -1.52
C GLY A 155 -12.19 3.20 -0.79
N VAL A 156 -12.20 4.28 -1.56
CA VAL A 156 -12.27 5.65 -1.06
C VAL A 156 -13.38 6.43 -1.74
N TRP A 157 -14.01 7.34 -1.02
CA TRP A 157 -15.10 8.14 -1.56
C TRP A 157 -15.18 9.51 -0.89
N SER A 158 -15.83 10.45 -1.59
CA SER A 158 -16.09 11.81 -1.13
C SER A 158 -17.37 12.35 -1.79
N LEU A 159 -17.90 13.44 -1.23
CA LEU A 159 -18.91 14.26 -1.90
C LEU A 159 -18.27 15.45 -2.60
N LEU A 160 -18.68 15.69 -3.85
CA LEU A 160 -18.35 16.92 -4.58
C LEU A 160 -19.38 18.01 -4.27
N ASP A 161 -20.65 17.63 -4.15
CA ASP A 161 -21.79 18.46 -3.75
C ASP A 161 -22.85 17.59 -3.02
N GLU A 162 -24.05 18.12 -2.81
CA GLU A 162 -25.13 17.43 -2.10
C GLU A 162 -25.65 16.17 -2.79
N HIS A 163 -25.42 16.02 -4.10
CA HIS A 163 -26.00 15.01 -4.95
C HIS A 163 -24.99 14.27 -5.83
N THR A 164 -23.70 14.58 -5.71
CA THR A 164 -22.65 14.01 -6.54
C THR A 164 -21.55 13.41 -5.68
N LEU A 165 -21.34 12.11 -5.86
CA LEU A 165 -20.29 11.34 -5.21
C LEU A 165 -19.11 11.15 -6.17
N LEU A 166 -17.89 11.25 -5.64
CA LEU A 166 -16.64 10.83 -6.29
C LEU A 166 -16.09 9.65 -5.49
N ALA A 167 -15.75 8.54 -6.14
CA ALA A 167 -15.21 7.36 -5.47
C ALA A 167 -14.24 6.57 -6.34
N SER A 168 -13.43 5.73 -5.71
CA SER A 168 -12.60 4.71 -6.37
C SER A 168 -12.60 3.45 -5.52
N ALA A 169 -13.07 2.35 -6.11
CA ALA A 169 -13.06 1.02 -5.48
C ALA A 169 -11.63 0.48 -5.38
N ARG A 170 -10.84 0.71 -6.43
CA ARG A 170 -9.42 0.35 -6.51
C ARG A 170 -8.53 1.50 -6.06
N THR A 171 -7.58 1.20 -5.18
CA THR A 171 -6.66 2.18 -4.61
C THR A 171 -5.26 1.57 -4.49
N SER A 172 -4.24 2.43 -4.44
CA SER A 172 -2.84 1.98 -4.38
C SER A 172 -2.39 1.48 -3.00
N SER A 173 -3.27 1.43 -1.99
CA SER A 173 -2.94 0.98 -0.65
C SER A 173 -4.11 0.22 -0.03
N PRO A 174 -3.86 -0.88 0.71
CA PRO A 174 -4.91 -1.60 1.41
C PRO A 174 -5.41 -0.86 2.66
N PHE A 175 -4.75 0.21 3.07
CA PHE A 175 -5.10 0.96 4.26
C PHE A 175 -6.16 2.05 3.98
N PRO A 176 -7.08 2.31 4.93
CA PRO A 176 -8.01 3.43 4.83
C PRO A 176 -7.25 4.74 4.59
N LEU A 177 -7.54 5.41 3.47
CA LEU A 177 -6.84 6.65 3.05
C LEU A 177 -5.30 6.49 2.91
N GLY A 178 -4.79 5.28 2.76
CA GLY A 178 -3.35 5.02 2.65
C GLY A 178 -2.58 5.14 3.97
N VAL A 179 -3.25 5.13 5.13
CA VAL A 179 -2.63 5.35 6.44
C VAL A 179 -2.94 4.21 7.41
N ILE A 180 -1.91 3.74 8.11
CA ILE A 180 -2.04 2.84 9.26
C ILE A 180 -1.40 3.47 10.49
N ARG A 181 -2.05 3.33 11.64
CA ARG A 181 -1.50 3.76 12.93
C ARG A 181 -1.31 2.55 13.81
N PHE A 182 -0.11 2.40 14.33
CA PHE A 182 0.19 1.36 15.29
C PHE A 182 0.06 1.88 16.72
N THR A 183 -0.25 0.99 17.65
CA THR A 183 -0.09 1.26 19.07
C THR A 183 1.40 1.30 19.35
N GLU A 184 1.93 2.50 19.57
CA GLU A 184 3.36 2.73 19.71
C GLU A 184 3.90 2.14 21.02
N ASP A 185 5.08 1.55 20.93
CA ASP A 185 5.92 1.29 22.09
C ASP A 185 6.80 2.52 22.33
N HIS A 186 6.55 3.20 23.45
CA HIS A 186 7.27 4.41 23.86
C HIS A 186 8.41 4.12 24.86
N GLN A 187 8.62 2.86 25.25
CA GLN A 187 9.56 2.49 26.31
C GLN A 187 10.75 1.70 25.79
N ASN A 188 10.52 0.68 24.95
CA ASN A 188 11.55 -0.29 24.60
C ASN A 188 12.39 0.10 23.36
N PRO A 189 11.81 0.57 22.24
CA PRO A 189 12.62 0.85 21.06
C PRO A 189 13.45 2.14 21.23
N PRO A 190 14.69 2.18 20.70
CA PRO A 190 15.59 3.31 20.90
C PRO A 190 15.26 4.53 20.01
N SER A 191 14.39 4.38 19.01
CA SER A 191 13.91 5.48 18.17
C SER A 191 12.57 5.12 17.54
N ARG A 192 11.74 6.10 17.15
CA ARG A 192 10.45 5.86 16.45
C ARG A 192 10.59 5.34 15.01
N ALA A 193 11.81 5.10 14.53
CA ALA A 193 12.03 4.57 13.17
C ALA A 193 11.46 3.16 12.97
N TYR A 194 11.28 2.39 14.05
CA TYR A 194 10.69 1.04 14.02
C TYR A 194 9.29 1.01 13.36
N LEU A 195 8.52 2.11 13.45
CA LEU A 195 7.18 2.20 12.86
C LEU A 195 7.19 2.01 11.34
N LYS A 196 8.25 2.46 10.68
CA LYS A 196 8.44 2.27 9.23
C LYS A 196 8.61 0.78 8.92
N LEU A 197 9.42 0.07 9.69
CA LEU A 197 9.64 -1.35 9.48
C LEU A 197 8.38 -2.17 9.81
N TRP A 198 7.62 -1.80 10.85
CA TRP A 198 6.31 -2.41 11.14
C TRP A 198 5.32 -2.27 9.97
N GLU A 199 5.22 -1.07 9.39
CA GLU A 199 4.35 -0.81 8.25
C GLU A 199 4.81 -1.56 6.99
N ALA A 200 6.11 -1.50 6.69
CA ALA A 200 6.71 -2.23 5.57
C ALA A 200 6.44 -3.74 5.65
N LEU A 201 6.64 -4.34 6.82
CA LEU A 201 6.37 -5.77 7.04
C LEU A 201 4.89 -6.11 6.93
N SER A 202 3.99 -5.22 7.37
CA SER A 202 2.54 -5.40 7.22
C SER A 202 2.12 -5.34 5.74
N LEU A 203 2.73 -4.46 4.95
CA LEU A 203 2.51 -4.38 3.50
C LEU A 203 3.08 -5.61 2.77
N LEU A 204 4.26 -6.07 3.17
CA LEU A 204 4.88 -7.27 2.60
C LEU A 204 4.05 -8.52 2.88
N ASP A 205 3.53 -8.70 4.10
CA ASP A 205 2.57 -9.77 4.43
C ASP A 205 1.33 -9.71 3.53
N PHE A 206 0.79 -8.51 3.32
CA PHE A 206 -0.36 -8.30 2.44
C PHE A 206 -0.06 -8.71 0.98
N TYR A 207 1.07 -8.27 0.41
CA TYR A 207 1.45 -8.62 -0.96
C TYR A 207 1.72 -10.12 -1.12
N TYR A 208 2.42 -10.72 -0.15
CA TYR A 208 2.66 -12.14 -0.09
C TYR A 208 1.33 -12.94 -0.13
N ARG A 209 0.39 -12.60 0.77
CA ARG A 209 -0.91 -13.28 0.84
C ARG A 209 -1.78 -13.07 -0.39
N ARG A 210 -1.73 -11.86 -0.98
CA ARG A 210 -2.40 -11.55 -2.27
C ARG A 210 -1.87 -12.45 -3.38
N SER A 211 -0.55 -12.57 -3.51
CA SER A 211 0.07 -13.41 -4.54
C SER A 211 -0.24 -14.89 -4.33
N ALA A 212 -0.21 -15.37 -3.08
CA ALA A 212 -0.59 -16.74 -2.74
C ALA A 212 -2.06 -17.06 -3.07
N GLU A 213 -2.99 -16.12 -2.85
CA GLU A 213 -4.41 -16.27 -3.22
C GLU A 213 -4.58 -16.40 -4.74
N THR A 214 -3.91 -15.53 -5.52
CA THR A 214 -3.95 -15.57 -6.99
C THR A 214 -3.46 -16.90 -7.54
N ARG A 215 -2.31 -17.40 -7.05
CA ARG A 215 -1.74 -18.68 -7.49
C ARG A 215 -2.61 -19.89 -7.16
N ALA A 216 -3.25 -19.87 -6.00
CA ALA A 216 -4.19 -20.93 -5.61
C ALA A 216 -5.40 -20.96 -6.56
N THR A 217 -5.95 -19.80 -6.95
CA THR A 217 -7.03 -19.73 -7.93
C THR A 217 -6.62 -20.22 -9.32
N GLU A 218 -5.42 -19.88 -9.79
CA GLU A 218 -4.90 -20.34 -11.10
C GLU A 218 -4.69 -21.86 -11.15
N THR A 219 -4.17 -22.43 -10.07
CA THR A 219 -3.95 -23.89 -9.94
C THR A 219 -5.27 -24.64 -10.00
N ASN A 220 -6.27 -24.21 -9.22
CA ASN A 220 -7.60 -24.81 -9.21
C ASN A 220 -8.30 -24.72 -10.58
N TYR A 221 -8.14 -23.61 -11.30
CA TYR A 221 -8.70 -23.46 -12.65
C TYR A 221 -8.06 -24.41 -13.66
N THR A 222 -6.76 -24.67 -13.53
CA THR A 222 -6.00 -25.56 -14.41
C THR A 222 -6.34 -27.03 -14.16
N GLU A 223 -6.46 -27.45 -12.90
CA GLU A 223 -6.91 -28.81 -12.54
C GLU A 223 -8.33 -29.10 -13.01
N THR A 224 -9.24 -28.13 -12.89
CA THR A 224 -10.63 -28.27 -13.38
C THR A 224 -10.68 -28.45 -14.90
N ARG A 225 -9.79 -27.77 -15.65
CA ARG A 225 -9.70 -27.90 -17.11
C ARG A 225 -9.12 -29.23 -17.60
N ILE A 226 -8.18 -29.81 -16.85
CA ILE A 226 -7.60 -31.13 -17.17
C ILE A 226 -8.62 -32.24 -16.90
N ALA A 227 -9.52 -32.06 -15.92
CA ALA A 227 -10.61 -32.99 -15.65
C ALA A 227 -11.74 -32.97 -16.71
N GLU A 228 -11.78 -31.95 -17.58
CA GLU A 228 -12.83 -31.77 -18.60
C GLU A 228 -12.43 -32.20 -20.03
N THR A 229 -11.25 -32.82 -20.24
CA THR A 229 -10.95 -33.50 -21.51
C THR A 229 -11.60 -34.89 -21.54
N PRO A 230 -12.58 -35.16 -22.42
CA PRO A 230 -13.17 -36.49 -22.52
C PRO A 230 -12.27 -37.39 -23.39
N ASP A 231 -11.70 -38.43 -22.78
CA ASP A 231 -11.28 -39.62 -23.50
C ASP A 231 -12.52 -40.23 -24.15
N ALA A 232 -12.61 -40.06 -25.46
CA ALA A 232 -13.58 -40.73 -26.30
C ALA A 232 -13.17 -42.19 -26.46
N GLU A 233 -13.91 -43.10 -25.81
CA GLU A 233 -14.39 -44.38 -26.34
C GLU A 233 -14.81 -45.31 -25.19
N THR A 234 -16.12 -45.46 -24.95
CA THR A 234 -16.83 -46.75 -25.17
C THR A 234 -18.31 -46.66 -24.79
N ARG A 235 -19.09 -47.40 -25.58
CA ARG A 235 -20.56 -47.56 -25.60
C ARG A 235 -21.14 -48.01 -24.25
N ASN A 236 -22.35 -47.55 -23.91
CA ASN A 236 -23.54 -48.42 -23.84
C ASN A 236 -24.86 -47.67 -23.53
N THR A 237 -25.85 -48.00 -24.38
CA THR A 237 -27.31 -48.17 -24.22
C THR A 237 -28.13 -47.42 -23.15
N GLU A 238 -29.21 -46.86 -23.66
CA GLU A 238 -30.40 -46.26 -23.03
C GLU A 238 -30.97 -47.04 -21.82
N THR A 239 -31.51 -46.30 -20.84
CA THR A 239 -32.91 -46.44 -20.40
C THR A 239 -33.31 -45.32 -19.43
N HIS A 240 -34.52 -44.79 -19.62
CA HIS A 240 -35.19 -43.77 -18.83
C HIS A 240 -35.44 -44.18 -17.36
N SER A 241 -35.32 -43.22 -16.43
CA SER A 241 -36.42 -42.68 -15.59
C SER A 241 -35.91 -41.90 -14.36
N LEU A 242 -36.49 -40.72 -14.11
CA LEU A 242 -36.44 -39.91 -12.87
C LEU A 242 -37.04 -40.70 -11.68
N PRO A 243 -36.66 -40.48 -10.39
CA PRO A 243 -37.01 -39.22 -9.69
C PRO A 243 -36.11 -38.74 -8.51
N THR A 244 -36.21 -37.42 -8.28
CA THR A 244 -36.35 -36.69 -6.99
C THR A 244 -35.34 -36.85 -5.82
N LYS A 245 -34.59 -35.76 -5.64
CA LYS A 245 -34.14 -35.06 -4.40
C LYS A 245 -34.00 -35.87 -3.08
N ALA A 246 -32.75 -36.11 -2.72
CA ALA A 246 -32.12 -35.80 -1.42
C ALA A 246 -30.62 -35.53 -1.74
N VAL A 247 -29.82 -34.74 -1.04
CA VAL A 247 -29.31 -34.93 0.32
C VAL A 247 -28.52 -33.67 0.72
N ALA A 248 -28.51 -33.42 2.02
CA ALA A 248 -27.78 -32.41 2.79
C ALA A 248 -26.40 -31.98 2.26
N ALA A 249 -26.15 -30.68 2.37
CA ALA A 249 -24.83 -30.06 2.25
C ALA A 249 -24.00 -30.38 3.50
N GLU A 250 -23.05 -31.30 3.35
CA GLU A 250 -22.00 -31.53 4.33
C GLU A 250 -20.76 -30.72 3.87
N GLN A 251 -20.50 -29.60 4.54
CA GLN A 251 -19.28 -28.83 4.34
C GLN A 251 -18.10 -29.57 5.00
N LYS A 252 -17.33 -30.31 4.19
CA LYS A 252 -15.96 -30.68 4.54
C LYS A 252 -15.02 -29.56 4.12
N GLY A 253 -14.67 -28.70 5.09
CA GLY A 253 -13.53 -27.80 4.97
C GLY A 253 -12.23 -28.62 4.96
N GLY A 254 -11.78 -29.02 3.79
CA GLY A 254 -10.41 -29.47 3.57
C GLY A 254 -9.50 -28.25 3.58
N ALA A 255 -8.69 -28.10 4.63
CA ALA A 255 -7.63 -27.12 4.66
C ALA A 255 -6.57 -27.53 3.62
N VAL A 256 -6.57 -26.88 2.46
CA VAL A 256 -5.43 -26.97 1.53
C VAL A 256 -4.30 -26.21 2.20
N SER A 257 -3.32 -26.95 2.72
CA SER A 257 -2.06 -26.40 3.18
C SER A 257 -1.35 -25.77 1.99
N SER A 258 -1.52 -24.46 1.80
CA SER A 258 -0.72 -23.70 0.85
C SER A 258 0.74 -23.83 1.26
N VAL A 259 1.53 -24.63 0.54
CA VAL A 259 2.96 -24.77 0.78
C VAL A 259 3.58 -23.42 0.44
N ILE A 260 3.91 -22.67 1.49
CA ILE A 260 4.62 -21.40 1.39
C ILE A 260 6.00 -21.72 0.82
N PRO A 261 6.40 -21.13 -0.33
CA PRO A 261 7.78 -21.27 -0.77
C PRO A 261 8.68 -20.65 0.31
N VAL A 262 9.66 -21.41 0.83
CA VAL A 262 10.55 -20.97 1.93
C VAL A 262 11.23 -19.63 1.59
N GLU A 263 11.51 -19.42 0.31
CA GLU A 263 12.06 -18.19 -0.25
C GLU A 263 11.18 -16.95 -0.01
N TRP A 264 9.88 -17.10 0.23
CA TRP A 264 8.92 -16.01 0.43
C TRP A 264 8.73 -15.59 1.88
N ALA A 265 9.37 -16.29 2.83
CA ALA A 265 9.24 -15.98 4.24
C ALA A 265 9.69 -14.53 4.55
N LEU A 266 8.84 -13.82 5.30
CA LEU A 266 9.17 -12.57 5.99
C LEU A 266 10.23 -12.81 7.07
N PRO A 267 10.88 -11.76 7.62
CA PRO A 267 11.84 -11.93 8.71
C PRO A 267 11.17 -12.64 9.89
N GLN A 268 11.79 -13.73 10.32
CA GLN A 268 11.29 -14.60 11.37
C GLN A 268 12.46 -15.21 12.13
N ARG A 269 12.17 -16.14 13.05
CA ARG A 269 13.18 -16.85 13.81
C ARG A 269 14.21 -17.50 12.88
N GLY A 270 15.48 -17.19 13.11
CA GLY A 270 16.60 -17.75 12.35
C GLY A 270 16.81 -17.14 10.97
N SER A 271 16.01 -16.16 10.55
CA SER A 271 16.31 -15.39 9.34
C SER A 271 17.59 -14.59 9.52
N HIS A 272 18.48 -14.61 8.53
CA HIS A 272 19.66 -13.74 8.50
C HIS A 272 19.30 -12.38 7.91
N CYS A 273 19.48 -11.31 8.68
CA CYS A 273 19.08 -9.97 8.30
C CYS A 273 20.23 -8.97 8.45
N VAL A 274 20.47 -8.15 7.43
CA VAL A 274 21.31 -6.96 7.54
C VAL A 274 20.44 -5.76 7.90
N ASP A 275 20.86 -4.99 8.91
CA ASP A 275 20.35 -3.64 9.20
C ASP A 275 21.47 -2.62 8.92
N ALA A 276 21.39 -1.94 7.78
CA ALA A 276 22.35 -0.91 7.37
C ALA A 276 21.89 0.48 7.86
N GLY A 277 22.79 1.20 8.53
CA GLY A 277 22.44 2.45 9.22
C GLY A 277 21.67 2.19 10.51
N ALA A 278 22.11 1.17 11.25
CA ALA A 278 21.36 0.60 12.34
C ALA A 278 21.21 1.54 13.55
N CYS A 279 22.09 2.53 13.74
CA CYS A 279 22.05 3.38 14.94
C CYS A 279 20.77 4.25 14.99
N PRO A 280 20.09 4.36 16.15
CA PRO A 280 20.41 3.76 17.47
C PRO A 280 19.81 2.37 17.71
N GLY A 281 19.17 1.76 16.70
CA GLY A 281 18.71 0.38 16.72
C GLY A 281 17.20 0.19 16.51
N GLY A 282 16.50 1.17 15.94
CA GLY A 282 15.04 1.10 15.79
C GLY A 282 14.59 -0.08 14.92
N TRP A 283 15.26 -0.32 13.79
CA TRP A 283 14.96 -1.45 12.89
C TRP A 283 15.53 -2.77 13.43
N THR A 284 16.77 -2.74 13.92
CA THR A 284 17.40 -3.84 14.65
C THR A 284 16.50 -4.37 15.78
N TRP A 285 15.83 -3.49 16.55
CA TRP A 285 14.91 -3.89 17.61
C TRP A 285 13.72 -4.70 17.09
N VAL A 286 13.12 -4.29 15.96
CA VAL A 286 12.03 -5.04 15.33
C VAL A 286 12.50 -6.42 14.91
N LEU A 287 13.64 -6.49 14.21
CA LEU A 287 14.21 -7.74 13.74
C LEU A 287 14.55 -8.69 14.91
N ASN A 288 15.06 -8.15 16.02
CA ASN A 288 15.37 -8.96 17.21
C ASN A 288 14.10 -9.51 17.86
N ASN A 289 13.02 -8.73 17.90
CA ASN A 289 11.72 -9.20 18.38
C ASN A 289 11.13 -10.31 17.51
N LEU A 290 11.44 -10.31 16.21
CA LEU A 290 11.13 -11.39 15.27
C LEU A 290 12.08 -12.59 15.40
N ARG A 291 13.09 -12.51 16.28
CA ARG A 291 14.11 -13.55 16.54
C ARG A 291 15.01 -13.84 15.34
N ALA A 292 15.22 -12.86 14.47
CA ALA A 292 16.22 -12.93 13.40
C ALA A 292 17.65 -12.91 13.96
N GLU A 293 18.59 -13.44 13.18
CA GLU A 293 20.04 -13.28 13.37
C GLU A 293 20.47 -12.05 12.58
N ILE A 294 21.03 -11.04 13.26
CA ILE A 294 21.13 -9.68 12.73
C ILE A 294 22.58 -9.24 12.62
N THR A 295 22.97 -8.79 11.44
CA THR A 295 24.20 -8.02 11.23
C THR A 295 23.83 -6.53 11.19
N ALA A 296 24.05 -5.82 12.29
CA ALA A 296 23.74 -4.41 12.43
C ALA A 296 24.98 -3.57 12.10
N ILE A 297 24.90 -2.72 11.08
CA ILE A 297 26.05 -1.99 10.54
C ILE A 297 25.82 -0.49 10.70
N ASP A 298 26.69 0.16 11.47
CA ASP A 298 26.69 1.62 11.63
C ASP A 298 28.06 2.11 12.09
N ARG A 299 28.35 3.41 11.95
CA ARG A 299 29.56 4.02 12.53
C ARG A 299 29.42 4.26 14.04
N SER A 300 28.19 4.36 14.51
CA SER A 300 27.85 4.64 15.90
C SER A 300 27.22 3.41 16.57
N PRO A 301 27.43 3.20 17.88
CA PRO A 301 26.89 2.04 18.57
C PRO A 301 25.36 2.06 18.61
N LEU A 302 24.75 0.89 18.70
CA LEU A 302 23.33 0.74 19.03
C LEU A 302 23.09 1.10 20.51
N ALA A 303 21.83 1.17 20.91
CA ALA A 303 21.48 1.23 22.33
C ALA A 303 22.06 0.03 23.11
N ASP A 304 22.53 0.27 24.33
CA ASP A 304 23.30 -0.70 25.14
C ASP A 304 22.61 -2.06 25.33
N PHE A 305 21.27 -2.08 25.39
CA PHE A 305 20.55 -3.34 25.55
C PHE A 305 20.54 -4.18 24.27
N LEU A 306 20.55 -3.55 23.08
CA LEU A 306 20.69 -4.24 21.80
C LEU A 306 22.13 -4.72 21.58
N MET A 307 23.12 -3.94 22.01
CA MET A 307 24.53 -4.35 21.98
C MET A 307 24.82 -5.61 22.81
N ARG A 308 23.95 -5.94 23.77
CA ARG A 308 24.06 -7.12 24.63
C ARG A 308 23.29 -8.34 24.12
N GLU A 309 22.51 -8.21 23.06
CA GLU A 309 21.72 -9.33 22.52
C GLU A 309 22.60 -10.29 21.72
N PRO A 310 22.57 -11.60 22.02
CA PRO A 310 23.47 -12.57 21.41
C PRO A 310 23.21 -12.81 19.91
N ARG A 311 22.02 -12.46 19.41
CA ARG A 311 21.66 -12.58 17.98
C ARG A 311 22.08 -11.37 17.15
N ILE A 312 22.63 -10.33 17.79
CA ILE A 312 23.02 -9.09 17.12
C ILE A 312 24.55 -9.07 17.03
N THR A 313 25.06 -9.18 15.80
CA THR A 313 26.45 -8.89 15.47
C THR A 313 26.55 -7.44 15.03
N PHE A 314 27.10 -6.57 15.88
CA PHE A 314 27.35 -5.17 15.53
C PHE A 314 28.68 -5.03 14.77
N MET A 315 28.64 -4.37 13.62
CA MET A 315 29.81 -4.02 12.81
C MET A 315 29.97 -2.50 12.77
N GLN A 316 31.02 -1.99 13.40
CA GLN A 316 31.32 -0.56 13.35
C GLN A 316 31.93 -0.17 12.00
N HIS A 317 31.09 0.14 11.00
CA HIS A 317 31.53 0.35 9.62
C HIS A 317 30.60 1.28 8.82
N ASP A 318 31.05 1.71 7.64
CA ASP A 318 30.15 2.22 6.59
C ASP A 318 29.54 1.04 5.82
N ALA A 319 28.21 0.91 5.83
CA ALA A 319 27.52 -0.17 5.12
C ALA A 319 27.79 -0.16 3.61
N PHE A 320 28.01 1.01 3.01
CA PHE A 320 28.22 1.14 1.58
C PHE A 320 29.61 0.69 1.10
N THR A 321 30.58 0.52 2.00
CA THR A 321 31.94 0.07 1.66
C THR A 321 32.13 -1.43 1.83
N LEU A 322 31.20 -2.11 2.52
CA LEU A 322 31.17 -3.57 2.60
C LEU A 322 30.62 -4.17 1.30
N THR A 323 31.09 -5.36 0.95
CA THR A 323 30.57 -6.10 -0.21
C THR A 323 29.56 -7.15 0.26
N PRO A 324 28.59 -7.52 -0.59
CA PRO A 324 27.68 -8.64 -0.28
C PRO A 324 28.44 -9.92 0.11
N GLU A 325 29.55 -10.22 -0.57
CA GLU A 325 30.35 -11.43 -0.34
C GLU A 325 31.02 -11.44 1.04
N SER A 326 31.42 -10.28 1.55
CA SER A 326 31.98 -10.17 2.90
C SER A 326 30.94 -10.41 4.00
N LEU A 327 29.66 -10.20 3.69
CA LEU A 327 28.54 -10.40 4.60
C LEU A 327 27.89 -11.78 4.41
N GLY A 328 28.08 -12.42 3.27
CA GLY A 328 27.50 -13.71 2.92
C GLY A 328 26.01 -13.62 2.56
N LYS A 329 25.39 -14.78 2.34
CA LYS A 329 23.97 -14.88 1.98
C LYS A 329 23.08 -14.35 3.09
N GLN A 330 22.11 -13.51 2.73
CA GLN A 330 21.13 -12.92 3.64
C GLN A 330 19.71 -13.29 3.21
N ASP A 331 18.82 -13.46 4.17
CA ASP A 331 17.38 -13.57 3.87
C ASP A 331 16.78 -12.20 3.60
N TRP A 332 17.23 -11.17 4.32
CA TRP A 332 16.76 -9.79 4.16
C TRP A 332 17.88 -8.78 4.28
N VAL A 333 17.85 -7.76 3.43
CA VAL A 333 18.71 -6.58 3.56
C VAL A 333 17.81 -5.36 3.81
N CYS A 334 17.94 -4.76 4.98
CA CYS A 334 17.21 -3.57 5.37
C CYS A 334 18.16 -2.36 5.44
N SER A 335 17.70 -1.18 5.03
CA SER A 335 18.49 0.05 5.10
C SER A 335 17.62 1.28 5.40
N ASP A 336 17.95 2.00 6.46
CA ASP A 336 17.41 3.35 6.73
C ASP A 336 18.51 4.43 6.69
N VAL A 337 19.64 4.13 6.05
CA VAL A 337 20.81 5.01 5.98
C VAL A 337 20.45 6.35 5.35
N ILE A 338 20.93 7.45 5.95
CA ILE A 338 20.90 8.77 5.32
C ILE A 338 21.99 8.85 4.26
N CYS A 339 21.60 8.76 2.99
CA CYS A 339 22.47 9.00 1.85
C CYS A 339 21.69 9.61 0.69
N TYR A 340 22.39 10.01 -0.36
CA TYR A 340 21.74 10.39 -1.61
C TYR A 340 21.13 9.14 -2.29
N PRO A 341 19.98 9.26 -2.97
CA PRO A 341 19.33 8.14 -3.65
C PRO A 341 20.23 7.33 -4.58
N PRO A 342 21.10 7.93 -5.43
CA PRO A 342 21.96 7.16 -6.34
C PRO A 342 22.92 6.23 -5.59
N ARG A 343 23.45 6.66 -4.44
CA ARG A 343 24.36 5.86 -3.62
C ARG A 343 23.66 4.63 -3.03
N LEU A 344 22.40 4.77 -2.63
CA LEU A 344 21.59 3.64 -2.18
C LEU A 344 21.32 2.66 -3.34
N LEU A 345 21.00 3.19 -4.52
CA LEU A 345 20.71 2.39 -5.70
C LEU A 345 21.93 1.56 -6.13
N GLU A 346 23.11 2.16 -6.24
CA GLU A 346 24.36 1.46 -6.58
C GLU A 346 24.67 0.32 -5.58
N TRP A 347 24.39 0.53 -4.30
CA TRP A 347 24.58 -0.49 -3.27
C TRP A 347 23.59 -1.65 -3.41
N ILE A 348 22.33 -1.36 -3.70
CA ILE A 348 21.29 -2.36 -3.94
C ILE A 348 21.57 -3.14 -5.23
N GLU A 349 22.01 -2.48 -6.30
CA GLU A 349 22.41 -3.12 -7.55
C GLU A 349 23.55 -4.12 -7.32
N ARG A 350 24.56 -3.79 -6.49
CA ARG A 350 25.62 -4.74 -6.09
C ARG A 350 25.07 -5.95 -5.34
N TRP A 351 24.21 -5.73 -4.35
CA TRP A 351 23.55 -6.84 -3.63
C TRP A 351 22.78 -7.76 -4.58
N ARG A 352 21.98 -7.19 -5.49
CA ARG A 352 21.19 -7.96 -6.44
C ARG A 352 22.07 -8.72 -7.44
N ALA A 353 23.14 -8.09 -7.94
CA ALA A 353 24.09 -8.71 -8.85
C ALA A 353 24.84 -9.90 -8.22
N SER A 354 25.08 -9.87 -6.90
CA SER A 354 25.72 -10.98 -6.19
C SER A 354 24.85 -12.24 -6.06
N GLY A 355 23.52 -12.11 -6.17
CA GLY A 355 22.57 -13.19 -5.90
C GLY A 355 22.47 -13.61 -4.41
N LEU A 356 23.15 -12.89 -3.50
CA LEU A 356 23.20 -13.22 -2.07
C LEU A 356 21.98 -12.73 -1.28
N CYS A 357 21.10 -11.93 -1.89
CA CYS A 357 19.84 -11.51 -1.32
C CYS A 357 18.84 -11.13 -2.42
N SER A 358 17.56 -11.46 -2.23
CA SER A 358 16.45 -11.08 -3.13
C SER A 358 15.34 -10.27 -2.45
N LYS A 359 15.46 -10.00 -1.14
CA LYS A 359 14.42 -9.34 -0.34
C LYS A 359 14.98 -8.11 0.38
N PHE A 360 14.35 -6.96 0.15
CA PHE A 360 14.85 -5.67 0.59
C PHE A 360 13.74 -4.78 1.15
N ILE A 361 14.12 -3.99 2.16
CA ILE A 361 13.34 -2.85 2.67
C ILE A 361 14.31 -1.69 2.82
N CYS A 362 14.26 -0.72 1.91
CA CYS A 362 15.23 0.38 1.88
C CYS A 362 14.53 1.73 1.80
N THR A 363 14.91 2.67 2.67
CA THR A 363 14.39 4.04 2.64
C THR A 363 15.17 4.90 1.65
N ILE A 364 14.47 5.48 0.68
CA ILE A 364 15.00 6.49 -0.24
C ILE A 364 14.83 7.87 0.38
N LYS A 365 15.91 8.43 0.92
CA LYS A 365 15.93 9.73 1.60
C LYS A 365 16.09 10.87 0.59
N MET A 366 15.26 11.90 0.65
CA MET A 366 15.48 13.10 -0.16
C MET A 366 16.30 14.13 0.61
N GLN A 367 17.32 14.69 -0.07
CA GLN A 367 18.15 15.77 0.44
C GLN A 367 17.91 17.03 -0.40
N GLY A 368 16.71 17.61 -0.27
CA GLY A 368 16.26 18.75 -1.10
C GLY A 368 15.22 18.31 -2.11
N ALA A 369 15.30 18.80 -3.36
CA ALA A 369 14.33 18.44 -4.38
C ALA A 369 14.28 16.91 -4.60
N PRO A 370 13.11 16.32 -4.92
CA PRO A 370 13.02 14.90 -5.21
C PRO A 370 13.87 14.50 -6.42
N ASP A 371 14.67 13.44 -6.25
CA ASP A 371 15.41 12.82 -7.34
C ASP A 371 14.50 11.84 -8.10
N PHE A 372 13.64 12.36 -8.96
CA PHE A 372 12.66 11.56 -9.70
C PHE A 372 13.30 10.52 -10.61
N ASP A 373 14.49 10.78 -11.14
CA ASP A 373 15.17 9.86 -12.05
C ASP A 373 15.65 8.62 -11.30
N THR A 374 16.28 8.80 -10.14
CA THR A 374 16.67 7.66 -9.31
C THR A 374 15.46 6.90 -8.77
N ILE A 375 14.38 7.58 -8.39
CA ILE A 375 13.13 6.94 -7.95
C ILE A 375 12.56 6.06 -9.08
N ARG A 376 12.55 6.53 -10.33
CA ARG A 376 12.09 5.71 -11.48
C ARG A 376 12.96 4.48 -11.68
N ARG A 377 14.29 4.62 -11.60
CA ARG A 377 15.21 3.47 -11.68
C ARG A 377 14.97 2.44 -10.58
N PHE A 378 14.61 2.88 -9.37
CA PHE A 378 14.17 1.97 -8.31
C PHE A 378 12.88 1.23 -8.68
N ALA A 379 11.90 1.92 -9.27
CA ALA A 379 10.62 1.34 -9.67
C ALA A 379 10.73 0.37 -10.85
N GLU A 380 11.74 0.54 -11.71
CA GLU A 380 12.04 -0.37 -12.82
C GLU A 380 12.62 -1.71 -12.35
N ILE A 381 13.06 -1.81 -11.09
CA ILE A 381 13.53 -3.07 -10.52
C ILE A 381 12.34 -4.06 -10.46
N PRO A 382 12.46 -5.26 -11.06
CA PRO A 382 11.42 -6.28 -10.96
C PRO A 382 11.09 -6.67 -9.52
N HIS A 383 9.83 -7.01 -9.30
CA HIS A 383 9.30 -7.44 -8.00
C HIS A 383 9.47 -6.39 -6.90
N SER A 384 9.17 -5.14 -7.24
CA SER A 384 9.38 -4.03 -6.32
C SER A 384 8.25 -3.02 -6.34
N LYS A 385 8.10 -2.33 -5.20
CA LYS A 385 7.15 -1.23 -5.02
C LYS A 385 7.81 -0.09 -4.26
N ILE A 386 7.49 1.13 -4.67
CA ILE A 386 7.82 2.34 -3.92
C ILE A 386 6.54 2.84 -3.25
N VAL A 387 6.62 3.07 -1.95
CA VAL A 387 5.51 3.56 -1.13
C VAL A 387 5.96 4.72 -0.26
N HIS A 388 5.04 5.62 0.05
CA HIS A 388 5.20 6.55 1.18
C HIS A 388 4.54 5.92 2.40
N LEU A 389 5.34 5.49 3.37
CA LEU A 389 4.83 4.93 4.63
C LEU A 389 4.27 6.04 5.52
N THR A 390 3.31 5.72 6.38
CA THR A 390 2.73 6.65 7.34
C THR A 390 3.77 7.37 8.20
N ALA A 391 4.84 6.67 8.60
CA ALA A 391 5.94 7.23 9.39
C ALA A 391 7.06 7.86 8.54
N ASN A 392 7.00 7.79 7.21
CA ASN A 392 7.94 8.50 6.35
C ASN A 392 7.71 10.02 6.47
N LYS A 393 8.82 10.76 6.39
CA LYS A 393 8.82 12.22 6.26
C LYS A 393 9.15 12.57 4.81
N HIS A 394 10.30 13.21 4.61
CA HIS A 394 10.84 13.57 3.30
C HIS A 394 11.62 12.40 2.68
N GLU A 395 10.94 11.27 2.57
CA GLU A 395 11.53 10.01 2.14
C GLU A 395 10.43 9.11 1.57
N LEU A 396 10.84 8.15 0.75
CA LEU A 396 10.01 7.05 0.28
C LEU A 396 10.62 5.74 0.77
N THR A 397 9.86 4.65 0.72
CA THR A 397 10.36 3.31 1.05
C THR A 397 10.22 2.41 -0.17
N TRP A 398 11.33 1.79 -0.56
CA TRP A 398 11.39 0.79 -1.61
C TRP A 398 11.33 -0.61 -0.98
N LEU A 399 10.36 -1.40 -1.42
CA LEU A 399 10.12 -2.78 -1.01
C LEU A 399 10.43 -3.67 -2.21
N CYS A 400 11.21 -4.72 -2.02
CA CYS A 400 11.50 -5.70 -3.06
C CYS A 400 11.45 -7.09 -2.48
N ALA A 401 10.67 -7.99 -3.10
CA ALA A 401 10.61 -9.39 -2.72
C ALA A 401 9.96 -10.20 -3.85
N PRO A 402 10.32 -11.48 -4.06
CA PRO A 402 9.87 -12.27 -5.22
C PRO A 402 8.34 -12.42 -5.41
N PHE A 403 7.55 -12.18 -4.36
CA PHE A 403 6.08 -12.23 -4.38
C PHE A 403 5.42 -10.88 -4.68
N ILE A 404 6.19 -9.81 -4.76
CA ILE A 404 5.70 -8.53 -5.25
C ILE A 404 5.62 -8.65 -6.79
N ASP A 405 4.45 -8.33 -7.35
CA ASP A 405 4.16 -8.38 -8.79
C ASP A 405 4.08 -9.78 -9.43
N GLY A 406 3.70 -10.81 -8.66
CA GLY A 406 3.38 -12.14 -9.23
C GLY A 406 2.33 -12.90 -8.49
#